data_AF-A0A0D0DWL7-F1
#
_entry.id   AF-A0A0D0DWL7-F1
#
_cell.length_a   1.000
_cell.length_b   1.000
_cell.length_c   1.000
_cell.angle_alpha   90.00
_cell.angle_beta   90.00
_cell.angle_gamma   90.00
#
_symmetry.space_group_name_H-M   'P 1'
#
loop_
_entity.id
_entity.type
_entity.pdbx_description
1 polymer ?
#
loop_
_entity_poly.entity_id
_entity_poly.type
_entity_poly.pdbx_seq_one_letter_code
_entity_poly.pdbx_strand_id
1 'polypeptide(L)' 'MPPHLSSDLRHRVVTWRYEGRKSVAEIVELAGCSEHTVFKILRLHCDFRHVNNPFACCRGHPRSLDQHDLTYI' A
#
# COMPACT_ATOMS: atom_id res chain seq x y z
N MET A 1 5.50 10.73 5.89
CA MET A 1 5.28 9.27 5.71
C MET A 1 6.54 8.68 5.09
N PRO A 2 6.98 7.47 5.48
CA PRO A 2 8.16 6.86 4.87
C PRO A 2 7.95 6.75 3.35
N PRO A 3 9.02 6.87 2.54
CA PRO A 3 8.92 7.02 1.10
C PRO A 3 8.06 5.89 0.54
N HIS A 4 6.98 6.29 -0.13
CA HIS A 4 5.97 5.39 -0.63
C HIS A 4 6.63 4.53 -1.70
N LEU A 5 6.94 3.27 -1.39
CA LEU A 5 7.25 2.27 -2.41
C LEU A 5 6.21 2.43 -3.53
N SER A 6 6.65 2.67 -4.76
CA SER A 6 5.71 2.86 -5.87
C SER A 6 4.74 1.69 -5.93
N SER A 7 3.46 1.98 -6.18
CA SER A 7 2.42 0.97 -6.34
C SER A 7 2.83 -0.11 -7.34
N ASP A 8 3.58 0.26 -8.38
CA ASP A 8 4.11 -0.64 -9.40
C ASP A 8 5.08 -1.67 -8.80
N LEU A 9 5.97 -1.23 -7.91
CA LEU A 9 6.96 -2.10 -7.28
C LEU A 9 6.28 -3.12 -6.39
N ARG A 10 5.23 -2.70 -5.66
CA ARG A 10 4.46 -3.61 -4.84
C ARG A 10 3.71 -4.65 -5.67
N HIS A 11 3.13 -4.27 -6.81
CA HIS A 11 2.49 -5.23 -7.73
C HIS A 11 3.51 -6.24 -8.25
N ARG A 12 4.71 -5.78 -8.64
CA ARG A 12 5.80 -6.69 -9.08
C ARG A 12 6.20 -7.68 -7.99
N VAL A 13 6.25 -7.25 -6.72
CA VAL A 13 6.51 -8.15 -5.58
C VAL A 13 5.47 -9.27 -5.49
N VAL A 14 4.18 -8.94 -5.67
CA VAL A 14 3.09 -9.93 -5.68
C VAL A 14 3.24 -10.87 -6.88
N THR A 15 3.44 -10.34 -8.09
CA THR A 15 3.65 -11.13 -9.31
C THR A 15 4.84 -12.09 -9.17
N TRP A 16 5.99 -11.61 -8.66
CA TRP A 16 7.17 -12.45 -8.43
C TRP A 16 6.92 -13.58 -7.44
N ARG A 17 6.05 -13.36 -6.45
CA ARG A 17 5.72 -14.39 -5.45
C ARG A 17 4.76 -15.43 -5.99
N TYR A 18 3.66 -15.01 -6.63
CA TYR A 18 2.59 -15.92 -7.06
C TYR A 18 2.82 -16.52 -8.44
N GLU A 19 3.26 -15.73 -9.41
CA GLU A 19 3.54 -16.19 -10.78
C GLU A 19 4.98 -16.68 -10.91
N GLY A 20 5.95 -15.92 -10.37
CA GLY A 20 7.37 -16.23 -10.45
C GLY A 20 7.87 -17.29 -9.46
N ARG A 21 7.04 -17.69 -8.47
CA ARG A 21 7.39 -18.59 -7.35
C ARG A 21 8.73 -18.28 -6.68
N LYS A 22 9.16 -17.02 -6.69
CA LYS A 22 10.44 -16.59 -6.12
C LYS A 22 10.40 -16.61 -4.59
N SER A 23 11.56 -16.85 -4.00
CA SER A 23 11.74 -16.76 -2.55
C SER A 23 11.67 -15.29 -2.10
N VAL A 24 11.37 -15.06 -0.82
CA VAL A 24 11.32 -13.69 -0.27
C VAL A 24 12.70 -13.02 -0.33
N ALA A 25 13.77 -13.78 -0.11
CA ALA A 25 15.14 -13.29 -0.21
C ALA A 25 15.47 -12.79 -1.63
N GLU A 26 15.12 -13.56 -2.67
CA GLU A 26 15.31 -13.10 -4.06
C GLU A 26 14.47 -11.87 -4.39
N ILE A 27 13.24 -11.79 -3.86
CA ILE A 27 12.37 -10.64 -4.05
C ILE A 27 12.96 -9.39 -3.39
N VAL A 28 13.59 -9.54 -2.22
CA VAL A 28 14.30 -8.45 -1.52
C VAL A 28 15.45 -7.91 -2.34
N GLU A 29 16.29 -8.79 -2.87
CA GLU A 29 17.40 -8.42 -3.76
C GLU A 29 16.89 -7.71 -5.02
N LEU A 30 15.82 -8.22 -5.65
CA LEU A 30 15.23 -7.61 -6.85
C LEU A 30 14.54 -6.27 -6.58
N ALA A 31 13.89 -6.13 -5.43
CA ALA A 31 13.16 -4.93 -5.04
C ALA A 31 14.06 -3.86 -4.42
N GLY A 32 15.26 -4.22 -3.93
CA GLY A 32 16.10 -3.35 -3.12
C GLY A 32 15.43 -2.93 -1.80
N CYS A 33 14.55 -3.77 -1.26
CA CYS A 33 13.70 -3.46 -0.11
C CYS A 33 13.91 -4.45 1.03
N SER A 34 13.64 -4.06 2.28
CA SER A 34 13.75 -4.99 3.41
C SER A 34 12.75 -6.16 3.33
N GLU A 35 13.13 -7.33 3.85
CA GLU A 35 12.26 -8.50 3.97
C GLU A 35 10.94 -8.16 4.67
N HIS A 36 11.01 -7.35 5.73
CA HIS A 36 9.85 -6.89 6.46
C HIS A 36 8.84 -6.14 5.55
N THR A 37 9.34 -5.35 4.60
CA THR A 37 8.50 -4.65 3.63
C THR A 37 7.80 -5.61 2.68
N VAL A 38 8.52 -6.63 2.21
CA VAL A 38 7.96 -7.69 1.35
C VAL A 38 6.88 -8.48 2.09
N PHE A 39 7.14 -8.91 3.33
CA PHE A 39 6.14 -9.59 4.15
C PHE A 39 4.89 -8.73 4.39
N LYS A 40 5.06 -7.44 4.66
CA LYS A 40 3.93 -6.52 4.85
C LYS A 40 3.07 -6.39 3.59
N ILE A 41 3.70 -6.31 2.41
CA ILE A 41 3.00 -6.25 1.12
C ILE A 41 2.24 -7.56 0.86
N LEU A 42 2.89 -8.70 1.04
CA LEU A 42 2.27 -10.01 0.84
C LEU A 42 1.10 -10.24 1.80
N ARG A 43 1.24 -9.82 3.05
CA ARG A 43 0.16 -9.89 4.04
C ARG A 43 -1.03 -9.00 3.66
N LEU A 44 -0.78 -7.75 3.27
CA LEU A 44 -1.84 -6.85 2.77
C LEU A 44 -2.56 -7.43 1.55
N HIS A 45 -1.81 -8.03 0.62
CA HIS A 45 -2.40 -8.70 -0.54
C HIS A 45 -3.22 -9.94 -0.15
N CYS A 46 -2.79 -10.71 0.85
CA CYS A 46 -3.57 -11.84 1.34
C CYS A 46 -4.87 -11.40 2.03
N ASP A 47 -4.81 -10.36 2.87
CA ASP A 47 -5.92 -9.92 3.70
C ASP A 47 -6.97 -9.12 2.90
N PHE A 48 -6.53 -8.29 1.93
CA PHE A 48 -7.40 -7.34 1.22
C PHE A 48 -7.43 -7.52 -0.30
N ARG A 49 -6.66 -8.49 -0.86
CA ARG A 49 -6.38 -8.59 -2.31
C ARG A 49 -5.91 -7.29 -2.94
N HIS A 50 -5.39 -6.38 -2.12
CA HIS A 50 -4.94 -5.07 -2.52
C HIS A 50 -3.50 -4.88 -2.06
N VAL A 51 -2.70 -4.32 -2.95
CA VAL A 51 -1.29 -4.05 -2.68
C VAL A 51 -1.08 -2.71 -1.95
N ASN A 52 -2.11 -1.87 -1.97
CA ASN A 52 -2.21 -0.66 -1.17
C ASN A 52 -3.18 -0.88 -0.03
N ASN A 53 -2.89 -0.26 1.12
CA ASN A 53 -3.81 -0.28 2.24
C ASN A 53 -5.09 0.48 1.84
N PRO A 54 -6.26 -0.18 1.74
CA PRO A 54 -7.52 0.49 1.37
C PRO A 54 -7.97 1.49 2.44
N PHE A 55 -7.48 1.36 3.67
CA PHE A 55 -7.76 2.28 4.78
C PHE A 55 -6.74 3.40 4.92
N ALA A 56 -5.76 3.50 4.00
CA ALA A 56 -4.88 4.66 3.93
C ALA A 56 -5.62 5.84 3.29
N CYS A 57 -6.72 6.28 3.92
CA CYS A 57 -7.35 7.54 3.57
C CYS A 57 -6.44 8.69 4.00
N CYS A 58 -6.43 9.76 3.19
CA CYS A 58 -5.83 11.03 3.58
C CYS A 58 -6.42 11.45 4.93
N ARG A 59 -5.59 11.49 5.98
CA ARG A 59 -6.03 12.01 7.29
C ARG A 59 -6.14 13.53 7.17
N GLY A 60 -7.34 13.97 6.80
CA GLY A 60 -7.76 15.36 6.77
C GLY A 60 -9.28 15.37 6.74
N HIS A 61 -9.89 16.11 7.65
CA HIS A 61 -11.30 16.45 7.50
C HIS A 61 -11.44 17.32 6.23
N PRO A 62 -12.44 17.10 5.36
CA PRO A 62 -12.72 18.04 4.28
C PRO A 62 -12.77 19.45 4.86
N ARG A 63 -11.93 20.35 4.34
CA ARG A 63 -11.92 21.77 4.73
C ARG A 63 -13.03 22.57 4.05
N SER A 64 -13.92 21.92 3.32
CA SER A 64 -15.12 22.52 2.77
C SER A 64 -16.18 22.57 3.86
N LEU A 65 -16.64 23.77 4.20
CA LEU A 65 -17.87 23.95 4.96
C LEU A 65 -19.01 23.34 4.15
N ASP A 66 -19.75 22.41 4.74
CA ASP A 66 -20.94 21.87 4.10
C ASP A 66 -22.07 22.92 4.13
N GLN A 67 -23.06 22.81 3.24
CA GLN A 67 -24.21 23.73 3.19
C GLN A 67 -24.93 23.85 4.56
N HIS A 68 -24.83 22.81 5.40
CA HIS A 68 -25.36 22.80 6.75
C HIS A 68 -24.58 23.73 7.71
N ASP A 69 -23.26 23.84 7.55
CA ASP A 69 -22.41 24.74 8.34
C ASP A 69 -22.68 26.21 8.00
N LEU A 70 -23.02 26.51 6.74
CA LEU A 70 -23.40 27.86 6.28
C LEU A 70 -24.75 28.33 6.82
N THR A 71 -25.62 27.41 7.26
CA THR A 71 -26.97 27.76 7.76
C THR A 71 -26.94 28.26 9.21
N TYR A 72 -25.80 28.13 9.90
CA TYR A 72 -25.63 28.49 11.31
C TYR A 72 -24.80 29.77 11.54
N ILE A 73 -24.52 30.54 10.47
CA ILE A 73 -23.87 31.87 10.51
C ILE A 73 -24.94 32.95 10.26
#